data_AF-A0A1X2IB68-F1
#
_entry.id   AF-A0A1X2IB68-F1
#
_cell.length_a   1.000
_cell.length_b   1.000
_cell.length_c   1.000
_cell.angle_alpha   90.00
_cell.angle_beta   90.00
_cell.angle_gamma   90.00
#
_symmetry.space_group_name_H-M   'P 1'
#
loop_
_entity.id
_entity.type
_entity.pdbx_description
1 polymer ?
#
loop_
_entity_poly.entity_id
_entity_poly.type
_entity_poly.pdbx_seq_one_letter_code
_entity_poly.pdbx_strand_id
1 'polypeptide(L)' 'MNCFLLYRHEKQKEILAQCPGANHRDISKIIAKWWRQATAEEKEPYVKKAALEKIKHARQYPTYKFMP' A
#
# COMPACT_ATOMS: atom_id res chain seq x y z
N MET A 1 -0.75 -1.69 8.85
CA MET A 1 -0.30 -1.16 7.53
C MET A 1 -1.41 -1.35 6.50
N ASN A 2 -1.68 -0.38 5.61
CA ASN A 2 -2.76 -0.48 4.61
C ASN A 2 -2.29 -1.16 3.29
N CYS A 3 -3.20 -1.72 2.50
CA CYS A 3 -2.87 -2.51 1.30
C CYS A 3 -2.12 -1.69 0.24
N PHE A 4 -2.50 -0.44 0.09
CA PHE A 4 -1.84 0.51 -0.79
C PHE A 4 -0.38 0.79 -0.40
N LEU A 5 -0.07 0.83 0.91
CA LEU A 5 1.29 1.11 1.37
C LEU A 5 2.24 -0.04 1.08
N LEU A 6 1.78 -1.29 1.20
CA LEU A 6 2.55 -2.48 0.82
C LEU A 6 2.88 -2.47 -0.67
N TYR A 7 1.86 -2.29 -1.51
CA TYR A 7 2.03 -2.20 -2.97
C TYR A 7 2.94 -1.03 -3.38
N ARG A 8 2.73 0.14 -2.76
CA ARG A 8 3.57 1.32 -3.00
C ARG A 8 5.02 1.07 -2.66
N HIS A 9 5.30 0.44 -1.53
CA HIS A 9 6.68 0.24 -1.09
C HIS A 9 7.47 -0.66 -2.06
N GLU A 10 6.85 -1.72 -2.57
CA GLU A 10 7.47 -2.57 -3.59
C GLU A 10 7.67 -1.82 -4.91
N LYS A 11 6.62 -1.18 -5.43
CA LYS A 11 6.71 -0.44 -6.71
C LYS A 11 7.61 0.79 -6.63
N GLN A 12 7.67 1.46 -5.49
CA GLN A 12 8.59 2.57 -5.29
C GLN A 12 10.04 2.11 -5.34
N LYS A 13 10.38 0.97 -4.72
CA LYS A 13 11.73 0.39 -4.82
C LYS A 13 12.06 0.00 -6.25
N GLU A 14 11.12 -0.61 -6.97
CA GLU A 14 11.28 -0.97 -8.38
C GLU A 14 11.54 0.25 -9.28
N ILE A 15 10.83 1.36 -9.04
CA ILE A 15 11.02 2.61 -9.80
C ILE A 15 12.33 3.30 -9.40
N LEU A 16 12.68 3.34 -8.11
CA LEU A 16 13.94 3.92 -7.65
C LEU A 16 15.17 3.12 -8.12
N ALA A 17 15.03 1.80 -8.26
CA ALA A 17 16.08 0.96 -8.83
C ALA A 17 16.33 1.26 -10.31
N GLN A 18 15.27 1.58 -11.07
CA GLN A 18 15.38 1.97 -12.48
C GLN A 18 15.79 3.44 -12.67
N CYS A 19 15.29 4.33 -11.82
CA CYS A 19 15.58 5.77 -11.84
C CYS A 19 15.99 6.26 -10.44
N PRO A 20 17.27 6.09 -10.08
CA PRO A 20 17.82 6.65 -8.84
C PRO A 20 17.86 8.18 -8.97
N GLY A 21 16.88 8.86 -8.38
CA GLY A 21 16.66 10.31 -8.52
C GLY A 21 15.25 10.69 -8.94
N ALA A 22 14.39 9.70 -9.24
CA ALA A 22 12.98 9.94 -9.49
C ALA A 22 12.30 10.57 -8.27
N ASN A 23 11.58 11.67 -8.52
CA ASN A 23 10.91 12.43 -7.48
C ASN A 23 9.81 11.60 -6.82
N HIS A 24 9.85 11.48 -5.49
CA HIS A 24 8.90 10.67 -4.72
C HIS A 24 7.44 11.07 -4.97
N ARG A 25 7.21 12.35 -5.31
CA ARG A 25 5.89 12.90 -5.64
C ARG A 25 5.32 12.29 -6.92
N ASP A 26 6.15 12.18 -7.96
CA ASP A 26 5.76 11.62 -9.26
C ASP A 26 5.61 10.10 -9.18
N ILE A 27 6.51 9.42 -8.45
CA ILE A 27 6.39 7.99 -8.14
C ILE A 27 5.05 7.70 -7.46
N SER A 28 4.67 8.51 -6.47
CA SER A 28 3.40 8.31 -5.77
C SER A 28 2.17 8.49 -6.68
N LYS A 29 2.23 9.42 -7.66
CA LYS A 29 1.16 9.59 -8.66
C LYS A 29 1.07 8.38 -9.58
N ILE A 30 2.20 7.88 -10.08
CA ILE A 30 2.26 6.71 -10.97
C ILE A 30 1.72 5.48 -10.25
N ILE A 31 2.21 5.20 -9.03
CA ILE A 31 1.76 4.06 -8.23
C ILE A 31 0.27 4.16 -7.90
N ALA A 32 -0.25 5.35 -7.59
CA ALA A 32 -1.69 5.53 -7.37
C ALA A 32 -2.51 5.22 -8.63
N LYS A 33 -2.00 5.58 -9.82
CA LYS A 33 -2.64 5.26 -11.10
C LYS A 33 -2.55 3.76 -11.42
N TRP A 34 -1.40 3.12 -11.20
CA TRP A 34 -1.23 1.67 -11.33
C TRP A 34 -2.13 0.91 -10.37
N TRP A 35 -2.18 1.33 -9.11
CA TRP A 35 -3.11 0.75 -8.14
C TRP A 35 -4.55 0.92 -8.60
N ARG A 36 -4.97 2.07 -9.14
CA ARG A 36 -6.34 2.20 -9.68
C ARG A 36 -6.60 1.24 -10.85
N GLN A 37 -5.64 1.08 -11.75
CA GLN A 37 -5.75 0.24 -12.94
C GLN A 37 -5.59 -1.26 -12.67
N ALA A 38 -4.88 -1.64 -11.59
CA ALA A 38 -4.66 -3.04 -11.23
C ALA A 38 -6.00 -3.73 -10.95
N THR A 39 -6.11 -4.99 -11.37
CA THR A 39 -7.32 -5.80 -11.21
C THR A 39 -7.54 -6.17 -9.75
N ALA A 40 -8.78 -6.57 -9.42
CA ALA A 40 -9.11 -7.05 -8.08
C ALA A 40 -8.21 -8.22 -7.66
N GLU A 41 -7.89 -9.12 -8.60
CA GLU A 41 -7.03 -10.28 -8.38
C GLU A 41 -5.60 -9.89 -7.96
N GLU A 42 -5.00 -8.90 -8.62
CA GLU A 42 -3.67 -8.40 -8.26
C GLU A 42 -3.66 -7.69 -6.91
N LYS A 43 -4.76 -7.00 -6.58
CA LYS A 43 -4.92 -6.30 -5.30
C LYS A 43 -5.25 -7.25 -4.15
N GLU A 44 -5.94 -8.34 -4.43
CA GLU A 44 -6.48 -9.26 -3.45
C GLU A 44 -5.45 -9.75 -2.42
N PRO A 45 -4.24 -10.19 -2.79
CA PRO A 45 -3.23 -10.59 -1.81
C PRO A 45 -2.81 -9.43 -0.90
N TYR A 46 -2.70 -8.20 -1.43
CA TYR A 46 -2.35 -7.02 -0.64
C TYR A 46 -3.50 -6.57 0.26
N VAL A 47 -4.74 -6.67 -0.22
CA VAL A 47 -5.96 -6.39 0.54
C VAL A 47 -6.12 -7.38 1.69
N LYS A 48 -5.95 -8.68 1.44
CA LYS A 48 -5.96 -9.72 2.47
C LYS A 48 -4.87 -9.50 3.53
N LYS A 49 -3.63 -9.25 3.12
CA LYS A 49 -2.51 -8.94 4.04
C LYS A 49 -2.79 -7.71 4.89
N ALA A 50 -3.29 -6.63 4.28
CA ALA A 50 -3.61 -5.41 5.02
C ALA A 50 -4.81 -5.55 5.95
N ALA A 51 -5.83 -6.32 5.54
CA ALA A 51 -6.97 -6.63 6.40
C ALA A 51 -6.53 -7.44 7.63
N LEU A 52 -5.66 -8.44 7.44
CA LEU A 52 -5.07 -9.21 8.54
C LEU A 52 -4.25 -8.31 9.47
N GLU A 53 -3.41 -7.45 8.91
CA GLU A 53 -2.63 -6.50 9.70
C GLU A 53 -3.51 -5.48 10.43
N LYS A 54 -4.61 -5.03 9.82
CA LYS A 54 -5.60 -4.17 10.46
C LYS A 54 -6.29 -4.90 11.62
N ILE A 55 -6.66 -6.17 11.45
CA ILE A 55 -7.26 -7.01 12.50
C ILE A 55 -6.25 -7.25 13.61
N LYS A 56 -4.99 -7.55 13.28
CA LYS A 56 -3.91 -7.77 14.25
C LYS A 56 -3.64 -6.50 15.05
N HIS A 57 -3.57 -5.35 14.38
CA HIS A 57 -3.43 -4.05 15.03
C HIS A 57 -4.63 -3.70 15.89
N ALA A 58 -5.86 -4.00 15.44
CA ALA A 58 -7.08 -3.80 16.24
C ALA A 58 -7.12 -4.73 17.47
N ARG A 59 -6.65 -5.98 17.34
CA ARG A 59 -6.52 -6.91 18.48
C ARG A 59 -5.42 -6.48 19.46
N GLN A 60 -4.32 -5.96 18.94
CA GLN A 60 -3.17 -5.53 19.74
C GLN A 60 -3.40 -4.15 20.39
N TYR A 61 -4.25 -3.32 19.80
CA TYR A 61 -4.72 -2.03 20.32
C TYR A 61 -6.26 -2.02 20.42
N PRO A 62 -6.84 -2.72 21.41
CA PRO A 62 -8.30 -2.84 21.57
C PRO A 62 -9.01 -1.51 21.84
N THR A 63 -8.28 -0.48 22.27
CA THR A 63 -8.80 0.88 22.51
C THR A 63 -8.71 1.79 21.28
N TYR A 64 -8.22 1.30 20.13
CA TYR A 64 -8.10 2.09 18.91
C TYR A 64 -9.47 2.27 18.22
N LYS A 65 -10.19 3.31 18.65
CA LYS A 65 -11.45 3.75 18.06
C LYS A 65 -11.11 4.63 16.85
N PHE A 66 -11.30 4.10 15.63
CA PHE A 66 -11.38 4.92 14.42
C PHE A 66 -12.65 5.76 14.52
N MET A 67 -12.54 6.94 15.14
CA MET A 67 -13.60 7.93 15.18
C MET A 67 -13.45 8.80 13.92
N PRO A 68 -14.45 8.79 13.02
CA PRO A 68 -14.48 9.69 11.87
C PRO A 68 -14.60 11.16 12.27
#